data_AF-A0A7C3Q073-F1
#
_entry.id   AF-A0A7C3Q073-F1
#
_cell.length_a   1.000
_cell.length_b   1.000
_cell.length_c   1.000
_cell.angle_alpha   90.00
_cell.angle_beta   90.00
_cell.angle_gamma   90.00
#
_symmetry.space_group_name_H-M   'P 1'
#
loop_
_entity.id
_entity.type
_entity.pdbx_description
1 polymer ?
#
loop_
_entity_poly.entity_id
_entity_poly.type
_entity_poly.pdbx_seq_one_letter_code
_entity_poly.pdbx_strand_id
1 'polypeptide(L)'
;NVLIQQGRLAVGDFIVMGRAFGRIRDITDDKGKRIKEAHAPMPVQISGVDMVCDAGDKFYVTTTLRAAEEAAEQRRHRERQVALAQPKLTLDNLFTQMQAAQDGDAKEIRIILKTDQQGTVDVLKNETEKIKTAEVKTRVIHAAVGGIMESDVTLADASRAIIIGFNVIPSGKARQLAEQRGIEIRTYQVIYDITDDLKKAAEGLLAPEIREEVLGHAEVRAVFKISKVGSIAGCYVTDGTVQRDALIRVTRNGVVVEHDRRLAQLKRVKDDAKEVRTGMECGMKIDGYDDIKEGDVLECYKKVEVKRTL
;
A
#
# COMPACT_ATOMS: atom_id res chain seq x y z
N ASN A 1 -17.41 2.96 -27.60
CA ASN A 1 -17.14 2.04 -28.73
C ASN A 1 -17.91 0.77 -28.51
N VAL A 2 -18.57 0.27 -29.54
CA VAL A 2 -19.37 -0.96 -29.49
C VAL A 2 -19.05 -1.83 -30.71
N LEU A 3 -19.23 -3.14 -30.58
CA LEU A 3 -19.10 -4.08 -31.69
C LEU A 3 -20.48 -4.62 -32.06
N ILE A 4 -20.92 -4.37 -33.29
CA ILE A 4 -22.19 -4.89 -33.79
C ILE A 4 -22.01 -6.37 -34.10
N GLN A 5 -22.68 -7.25 -33.36
CA GLN A 5 -22.60 -8.70 -33.57
C GLN A 5 -23.64 -9.22 -34.56
N GLN A 6 -24.84 -8.61 -34.57
CA GLN A 6 -25.95 -9.03 -35.41
C GLN A 6 -26.76 -7.83 -35.87
N GLY A 7 -27.27 -7.89 -37.11
CA GLY A 7 -28.15 -6.88 -37.66
C GLY A 7 -27.45 -5.60 -38.12
N ARG A 8 -28.15 -4.48 -37.95
CA ARG A 8 -27.84 -3.15 -38.46
C ARG A 8 -28.08 -2.13 -37.36
N LEU A 9 -27.23 -1.11 -37.29
CA LEU A 9 -27.36 0.03 -36.41
C LEU A 9 -27.37 1.31 -37.25
N ALA A 10 -28.35 2.19 -37.03
CA ALA A 10 -28.48 3.42 -37.79
C ALA A 10 -28.60 4.66 -36.92
N VAL A 11 -28.21 5.80 -37.49
CA VAL A 11 -28.46 7.11 -36.88
C VAL A 11 -29.96 7.31 -36.73
N GLY A 12 -30.40 7.63 -35.52
CA GLY A 12 -31.80 7.83 -35.17
C GLY A 12 -32.45 6.64 -34.45
N ASP A 13 -31.82 5.46 -34.44
CA ASP A 13 -32.32 4.28 -33.73
C ASP A 13 -32.32 4.50 -32.21
N PHE A 14 -33.26 3.84 -31.52
CA PHE A 14 -33.34 3.82 -30.06
C PHE A 14 -32.58 2.62 -29.52
N ILE A 15 -31.64 2.86 -28.61
CA ILE A 15 -30.74 1.83 -28.10
C ILE A 15 -30.84 1.73 -26.58
N VAL A 16 -30.78 0.50 -26.08
CA VAL A 16 -30.51 0.20 -24.67
C VAL A 16 -29.20 -0.55 -24.59
N MET A 17 -28.31 -0.14 -23.68
CA MET A 17 -27.00 -0.75 -23.44
C MET A 17 -26.76 -0.87 -21.95
N GLY A 18 -26.83 -2.08 -21.42
CA GLY A 18 -26.78 -2.28 -19.98
C GLY A 18 -27.82 -1.40 -19.26
N ARG A 19 -27.35 -0.49 -18.43
CA ARG A 19 -28.13 0.51 -17.67
C ARG A 19 -28.33 1.84 -18.39
N ALA A 20 -27.74 2.05 -19.56
CA ALA A 20 -27.91 3.27 -20.34
C ALA A 20 -28.96 3.07 -21.43
N PHE A 21 -29.57 4.17 -21.84
CA PHE A 21 -30.46 4.20 -22.98
C PHE A 21 -30.32 5.52 -23.74
N GLY A 22 -30.85 5.57 -24.95
CA GLY A 22 -30.91 6.82 -25.68
C GLY A 22 -31.22 6.65 -27.15
N ARG A 23 -31.00 7.73 -27.90
CA ARG A 23 -31.17 7.78 -29.35
C ARG A 23 -29.83 8.06 -30.00
N ILE A 24 -29.46 7.23 -30.97
CA ILE A 24 -28.17 7.37 -31.66
C ILE A 24 -28.15 8.67 -32.45
N ARG A 25 -27.20 9.55 -32.11
CA ARG A 25 -27.03 10.86 -32.77
C ARG A 25 -26.00 10.83 -33.89
N ASP A 26 -24.95 10.05 -33.70
CA ASP A 26 -23.84 9.92 -34.66
C ASP A 26 -23.21 8.53 -34.53
N ILE A 27 -22.73 8.00 -35.65
CA ILE A 27 -21.99 6.74 -35.74
C ILE A 27 -20.69 7.03 -36.49
N THR A 28 -19.55 6.67 -35.89
CA THR A 28 -18.22 6.81 -36.48
C THR A 28 -17.58 5.43 -36.61
N ASP A 29 -17.00 5.13 -37.78
CA ASP A 29 -16.28 3.87 -38.03
C ASP A 29 -14.89 3.84 -37.37
N ASP A 30 -14.19 2.70 -37.49
CA ASP A 30 -12.82 2.49 -37.01
C ASP A 30 -11.78 3.41 -37.68
N LYS A 31 -12.13 4.02 -38.82
CA LYS A 31 -11.28 4.96 -39.58
C LYS A 31 -11.61 6.41 -39.27
N GLY A 32 -12.49 6.68 -38.30
CA GLY A 32 -12.88 8.04 -37.91
C GLY A 32 -13.86 8.72 -38.87
N LYS A 33 -14.47 7.98 -39.82
CA LYS A 33 -15.48 8.52 -40.74
C LYS A 33 -16.88 8.36 -40.17
N ARG A 34 -17.67 9.43 -40.28
CA ARG A 34 -19.10 9.38 -39.93
C ARG A 34 -19.88 8.58 -40.96
N ILE A 35 -20.68 7.64 -40.48
CA ILE A 35 -21.54 6.78 -41.29
C ILE A 35 -22.99 6.87 -40.81
N LYS A 36 -23.95 6.67 -41.72
CA LYS A 36 -25.38 6.69 -41.38
C LYS A 36 -25.89 5.35 -40.83
N GLU A 37 -25.16 4.29 -41.17
CA GLU A 37 -25.55 2.91 -40.99
C GLU A 37 -24.30 2.06 -40.82
N ALA A 38 -24.35 1.12 -39.89
CA ALA A 38 -23.31 0.14 -39.62
C ALA A 38 -23.91 -1.27 -39.56
N HIS A 39 -23.24 -2.25 -40.16
CA HIS A 39 -23.69 -3.65 -40.24
C HIS A 39 -22.76 -4.57 -39.46
N ALA A 40 -23.27 -5.72 -39.01
CA ALA A 40 -22.43 -6.75 -38.41
C ALA A 40 -21.47 -7.41 -39.42
N PRO A 41 -20.23 -7.80 -39.03
CA PRO A 41 -19.54 -7.46 -37.77
C PRO A 41 -18.69 -6.19 -37.92
N MET A 42 -19.07 -5.09 -37.26
CA MET A 42 -18.35 -3.82 -37.38
C MET A 42 -18.21 -3.10 -36.03
N PRO A 43 -16.99 -2.68 -35.64
CA PRO A 43 -16.79 -1.82 -34.49
C PRO A 43 -17.14 -0.37 -34.86
N VAL A 44 -17.91 0.29 -34.01
CA VAL A 44 -18.31 1.69 -34.20
C VAL A 44 -18.29 2.48 -32.91
N GLN A 45 -18.03 3.77 -33.00
CA GLN A 45 -18.24 4.72 -31.93
C GLN A 45 -19.62 5.36 -32.10
N ILE A 46 -20.43 5.32 -31.05
CA ILE A 46 -21.78 5.91 -31.04
C ILE A 46 -21.88 7.02 -30.00
N SER A 47 -22.78 7.96 -30.24
CA SER A 47 -23.13 9.02 -29.29
C SER A 47 -24.65 9.13 -29.12
N GLY A 48 -25.09 9.74 -28.00
CA GLY A 48 -26.52 9.99 -27.72
C GLY A 48 -27.16 9.06 -26.69
N VAL A 49 -26.35 8.29 -25.95
CA VAL A 49 -26.76 7.62 -24.72
C VAL A 49 -26.67 8.58 -23.53
N ASP A 50 -27.51 8.37 -22.53
CA ASP A 50 -27.63 9.24 -21.36
C ASP A 50 -26.49 9.09 -20.34
N MET A 51 -25.87 7.91 -20.27
CA MET A 51 -24.75 7.63 -19.38
C MET A 51 -23.72 6.68 -20.00
N VAL A 52 -22.55 6.62 -19.37
CA VAL A 52 -21.49 5.66 -19.73
C VAL A 52 -21.90 4.27 -19.26
N CYS A 53 -21.76 3.29 -20.15
CA CYS A 53 -22.07 1.88 -19.91
C CYS A 53 -20.82 1.13 -19.41
N ASP A 54 -21.04 -0.04 -18.82
CA ASP A 54 -19.93 -0.85 -18.33
C ASP A 54 -19.31 -1.65 -19.48
N ALA A 55 -18.01 -1.93 -19.37
CA ALA A 55 -17.31 -2.66 -20.43
C ALA A 55 -17.86 -4.08 -20.55
N GLY A 56 -18.25 -4.47 -21.78
CA GLY A 56 -18.84 -5.79 -22.04
C GLY A 56 -20.37 -5.83 -21.95
N ASP A 57 -21.03 -4.71 -21.63
CA ASP A 57 -22.48 -4.64 -21.68
C ASP A 57 -23.04 -4.96 -23.07
N LYS A 58 -24.05 -5.82 -23.09
CA LYS A 58 -24.83 -6.09 -24.31
C LYS A 58 -25.74 -4.92 -24.60
N PHE A 59 -25.89 -4.60 -25.88
CA PHE A 59 -26.82 -3.58 -26.36
C PHE A 59 -27.83 -4.14 -27.35
N TYR A 60 -29.00 -3.51 -27.39
CA TYR A 60 -30.11 -3.90 -28.24
C TYR A 60 -30.77 -2.65 -28.82
N VAL A 61 -31.19 -2.73 -30.08
CA VAL A 61 -32.03 -1.72 -30.72
C VAL A 61 -33.49 -2.00 -30.38
N THR A 62 -34.23 -0.95 -30.07
CA THR A 62 -35.64 -1.00 -29.66
C THR A 62 -36.50 -0.17 -30.61
N THR A 63 -37.81 -0.43 -30.60
CA THR A 63 -38.76 0.27 -31.48
C THR A 63 -39.10 1.68 -30.99
N THR A 64 -39.02 1.94 -29.69
CA THR A 64 -39.36 3.24 -29.10
C THR A 64 -38.39 3.61 -27.98
N LEU A 65 -38.17 4.91 -27.79
CA LEU A 65 -37.33 5.41 -26.69
C LEU A 65 -37.84 4.94 -25.32
N ARG A 66 -39.16 4.91 -25.14
CA ARG A 66 -39.79 4.48 -23.89
C ARG A 66 -39.49 3.03 -23.55
N ALA A 67 -39.48 2.13 -24.53
CA ALA A 67 -39.11 0.73 -24.29
C ALA A 67 -37.64 0.56 -23.88
N ALA A 68 -36.73 1.36 -24.46
CA ALA A 68 -35.33 1.38 -24.03
C ALA A 68 -35.17 1.91 -22.61
N GLU A 69 -35.88 2.99 -22.27
CA GLU A 69 -35.90 3.60 -20.94
C GLU A 69 -36.41 2.62 -19.87
N GLU A 70 -37.57 1.98 -20.09
CA GLU A 70 -38.13 1.01 -19.16
C GLU A 70 -37.18 -0.17 -18.91
N ALA A 71 -36.51 -0.67 -19.96
CA ALA A 71 -35.53 -1.75 -19.84
C ALA A 71 -34.26 -1.34 -19.06
N ALA A 72 -33.77 -0.12 -19.27
CA ALA A 72 -32.62 0.43 -18.53
C ALA A 72 -32.97 0.68 -17.06
N GLU A 73 -34.12 1.30 -16.79
CA GLU A 73 -34.58 1.59 -15.42
C GLU A 73 -34.83 0.33 -14.61
N GLN A 74 -35.37 -0.73 -15.23
CA GLN A 74 -35.52 -2.02 -14.55
C GLN A 74 -34.18 -2.57 -14.06
N ARG A 75 -33.11 -2.43 -14.88
CA ARG A 75 -31.75 -2.84 -14.49
C ARG A 75 -31.17 -1.95 -13.39
N ARG A 76 -31.32 -0.62 -13.51
CA ARG A 76 -30.90 0.34 -12.47
C ARG A 76 -31.56 0.06 -11.13
N HIS A 77 -32.87 -0.24 -11.14
CA HIS A 77 -33.60 -0.60 -9.93
C HIS A 77 -33.08 -1.89 -9.31
N ARG A 78 -32.80 -2.92 -10.12
CA ARG A 78 -32.25 -4.19 -9.65
C ARG A 78 -30.86 -3.99 -9.02
N GLU A 79 -29.97 -3.26 -9.69
CA GLU A 79 -28.64 -2.94 -9.17
C GLU A 79 -28.70 -2.13 -7.88
N ARG A 80 -29.58 -1.13 -7.81
CA ARG A 80 -29.81 -0.36 -6.59
C ARG A 80 -30.31 -1.24 -5.45
N GLN A 81 -31.22 -2.18 -5.72
CA GLN A 81 -31.67 -3.14 -4.71
C GLN A 81 -30.54 -4.05 -4.24
N VAL A 82 -29.69 -4.54 -5.15
CA VAL A 82 -28.51 -5.35 -4.78
C VAL A 82 -27.52 -4.53 -3.94
N ALA A 83 -27.26 -3.27 -4.31
CA ALA A 83 -26.40 -2.38 -3.55
C ALA A 83 -26.97 -2.04 -2.17
N LEU A 84 -28.30 -1.89 -2.04
CA LEU A 84 -28.99 -1.67 -0.77
C LEU A 84 -29.11 -2.93 0.08
N ALA A 85 -29.13 -4.11 -0.54
CA ALA A 85 -29.15 -5.41 0.11
C ALA A 85 -27.75 -5.86 0.54
N GLN A 86 -26.68 -5.21 0.06
CA GLN A 86 -25.38 -5.35 0.71
C GLN A 86 -25.52 -4.93 2.17
N PRO A 87 -24.94 -5.68 3.10
CA PRO A 87 -25.13 -5.43 4.53
C PRO A 87 -24.71 -4.01 4.83
N LYS A 88 -25.68 -3.16 5.17
CA LYS A 88 -25.39 -1.89 5.84
C LYS A 88 -24.61 -2.24 7.08
N LEU A 89 -23.54 -1.50 7.38
CA LEU A 89 -22.84 -1.61 8.65
C LEU A 89 -23.88 -1.41 9.77
N THR A 90 -24.32 -2.50 10.38
CA THR A 90 -25.11 -2.50 11.61
C THR A 90 -24.15 -2.26 12.77
N LEU A 91 -24.65 -1.73 13.89
CA LEU A 91 -23.85 -1.56 15.10
C LEU A 91 -23.20 -2.88 15.52
N ASP A 92 -23.89 -4.01 15.33
CA ASP A 92 -23.33 -5.33 15.60
C ASP A 92 -22.14 -5.64 14.69
N ASN A 93 -22.23 -5.38 13.39
CA ASN A 93 -21.11 -5.56 12.46
C ASN A 93 -19.94 -4.59 12.73
N LEU A 94 -20.23 -3.38 13.23
CA LEU A 94 -19.20 -2.46 13.71
C LEU A 94 -18.48 -3.02 14.94
N PHE A 95 -19.20 -3.60 15.89
CA PHE A 95 -18.60 -4.25 17.06
C PHE A 95 -17.77 -5.47 16.67
N THR A 96 -18.24 -6.30 15.73
CA THR A 96 -17.44 -7.44 15.24
C THR A 96 -16.23 -7.00 14.43
N GLN A 97 -16.33 -5.92 13.63
CA GLN A 97 -15.18 -5.35 12.94
C GLN A 97 -14.20 -4.65 13.90
N MET A 98 -14.68 -4.01 14.96
CA MET A 98 -13.84 -3.42 16.01
C MET A 98 -13.17 -4.49 16.88
N GLN A 99 -13.86 -5.62 17.14
CA GLN A 99 -13.26 -6.79 17.79
C GLN A 99 -12.26 -7.51 16.87
N ALA A 100 -12.54 -7.61 15.56
CA ALA A 100 -11.60 -8.13 14.58
C ALA A 100 -10.42 -7.16 14.30
N ALA A 101 -10.60 -5.87 14.55
CA ALA A 101 -9.54 -4.85 14.52
C ALA A 101 -8.73 -4.78 15.82
N GLN A 102 -8.95 -5.68 16.79
CA GLN A 102 -8.03 -5.84 17.92
C GLN A 102 -6.67 -6.43 17.51
N ASP A 103 -6.57 -7.03 16.33
CA ASP A 103 -5.29 -7.26 15.65
C ASP A 103 -4.84 -5.96 14.98
N GLY A 104 -4.18 -5.09 15.76
CA GLY A 104 -3.44 -3.90 15.33
C GLY A 104 -4.00 -3.15 14.12
N ASP A 105 -4.76 -2.07 14.35
CA ASP A 105 -5.44 -1.23 13.36
C ASP A 105 -4.60 -1.04 12.07
N ALA A 106 -4.87 -1.86 11.05
CA ALA A 106 -4.10 -1.86 9.81
C ALA A 106 -4.23 -0.50 9.13
N LYS A 107 -3.09 0.17 8.95
CA LYS A 107 -3.03 1.52 8.35
C LYS A 107 -3.63 1.47 6.95
N GLU A 108 -4.55 2.39 6.67
CA GLU A 108 -5.30 2.39 5.41
C GLU A 108 -4.82 3.54 4.51
N ILE A 109 -4.35 3.20 3.30
CA ILE A 109 -4.12 4.17 2.23
C ILE A 109 -5.40 4.27 1.42
N ARG A 110 -6.06 5.42 1.54
CA ARG A 110 -7.34 5.71 0.88
C ARG A 110 -7.10 6.40 -0.46
N ILE A 111 -7.80 5.93 -1.49
CA ILE A 111 -7.58 6.36 -2.86
C ILE A 111 -8.90 6.77 -3.50
N ILE A 112 -8.87 7.90 -4.21
CA ILE A 112 -9.89 8.28 -5.19
C ILE A 112 -9.27 8.12 -6.58
N LEU A 113 -9.90 7.31 -7.42
CA LEU A 113 -9.40 6.94 -8.74
C LEU A 113 -10.20 7.62 -9.85
N LYS A 114 -9.51 8.30 -10.77
CA LYS A 114 -10.09 8.89 -11.97
C LYS A 114 -9.40 8.36 -13.21
N THR A 115 -10.15 7.95 -14.23
CA THR A 115 -9.56 7.39 -15.47
C THR A 115 -10.20 7.99 -16.72
N ASP A 116 -9.56 7.83 -17.87
CA ASP A 116 -10.10 8.20 -19.17
C ASP A 116 -11.15 7.20 -19.69
N GLN A 117 -11.01 5.92 -19.31
CA GLN A 117 -11.83 4.82 -19.81
C GLN A 117 -12.37 3.92 -18.69
N GLN A 118 -13.62 3.46 -18.85
CA GLN A 118 -14.30 2.61 -17.87
C GLN A 118 -13.58 1.27 -17.64
N GLY A 119 -13.12 0.60 -18.70
CA GLY A 119 -12.43 -0.69 -18.56
C GLY A 119 -11.16 -0.62 -17.71
N THR A 120 -10.50 0.55 -17.70
CA THR A 120 -9.30 0.78 -16.90
C THR A 120 -9.62 0.97 -15.41
N VAL A 121 -10.82 1.45 -15.07
CA VAL A 121 -11.25 1.65 -13.68
C VAL A 121 -11.19 0.34 -12.90
N ASP A 122 -11.81 -0.71 -13.44
CA ASP A 122 -11.93 -1.99 -12.76
C ASP A 122 -10.58 -2.70 -12.61
N VAL A 123 -9.74 -2.60 -13.64
CA VAL A 123 -8.37 -3.13 -13.61
C VAL A 123 -7.56 -2.43 -12.52
N LEU A 124 -7.52 -1.09 -12.53
CA LEU A 124 -6.76 -0.32 -11.54
C LEU A 124 -7.30 -0.51 -10.12
N LYS A 125 -8.62 -0.58 -9.93
CA LYS A 125 -9.19 -0.87 -8.62
C LYS A 125 -8.70 -2.21 -8.09
N ASN A 126 -8.75 -3.26 -8.91
CA ASN A 126 -8.29 -4.58 -8.50
C ASN A 126 -6.77 -4.63 -8.26
N GLU A 127 -5.97 -3.99 -9.12
CA GLU A 127 -4.51 -3.97 -8.94
C GLU A 127 -4.08 -3.17 -7.71
N THR A 128 -4.74 -2.05 -7.42
CA THR A 128 -4.44 -1.26 -6.22
C THR A 128 -4.82 -2.03 -4.96
N GLU A 129 -6.02 -2.60 -4.88
CA GLU A 129 -6.50 -3.36 -3.70
C GLU A 129 -5.74 -4.68 -3.44
N LYS A 130 -4.98 -5.19 -4.42
CA LYS A 130 -4.03 -6.31 -4.19
C LYS A 130 -2.86 -5.92 -3.28
N ILE A 131 -2.53 -4.63 -3.19
CA ILE A 131 -1.49 -4.13 -2.30
C ILE A 131 -2.05 -4.09 -0.87
N LYS A 132 -1.92 -5.22 -0.18
CA LYS A 132 -2.34 -5.40 1.21
C LYS A 132 -1.37 -6.28 1.98
N THR A 133 -1.13 -5.93 3.22
CA THR A 133 -0.46 -6.73 4.25
C THR A 133 -1.30 -6.72 5.52
N ALA A 134 -0.84 -7.43 6.56
CA ALA A 134 -1.48 -7.38 7.87
C ALA A 134 -1.45 -5.98 8.50
N GLU A 135 -0.42 -5.17 8.19
CA GLU A 135 -0.20 -3.85 8.80
C GLU A 135 -0.69 -2.69 7.94
N VAL A 136 -0.75 -2.85 6.62
CA VAL A 136 -1.12 -1.79 5.68
C VAL A 136 -2.07 -2.33 4.61
N LYS A 137 -3.17 -1.61 4.34
CA LYS A 137 -4.10 -1.93 3.27
C LYS A 137 -4.37 -0.72 2.40
N THR A 138 -4.53 -0.93 1.11
CA THR A 138 -5.03 0.09 0.19
C THR A 138 -6.53 -0.07 0.00
N ARG A 139 -7.26 1.04 -0.16
CA ARG A 139 -8.70 1.02 -0.42
C ARG A 139 -9.12 2.13 -1.37
N VAL A 140 -9.84 1.75 -2.41
CA VAL A 140 -10.46 2.70 -3.33
C VAL A 140 -11.84 3.10 -2.80
N ILE A 141 -12.01 4.36 -2.41
CA ILE A 141 -13.27 4.89 -1.87
C ILE A 141 -14.21 5.29 -3.00
N HIS A 142 -13.65 5.86 -4.06
CA HIS A 142 -14.40 6.32 -5.22
C HIS A 142 -13.59 6.08 -6.49
N ALA A 143 -14.27 5.62 -7.53
CA ALA A 143 -13.66 5.37 -8.83
C ALA A 143 -14.63 5.82 -9.92
N ALA A 144 -14.18 6.70 -10.82
CA ALA A 144 -15.04 7.26 -11.86
C ALA A 144 -14.26 7.68 -13.10
N VAL A 145 -14.94 7.66 -14.25
CA VAL A 145 -14.38 8.14 -15.52
C VAL A 145 -14.45 9.66 -15.61
N GLY A 146 -13.46 10.27 -16.26
CA GLY A 146 -13.36 11.70 -16.53
C GLY A 146 -12.26 12.42 -15.74
N GLY A 147 -12.04 13.69 -16.07
CA GLY A 147 -11.06 14.55 -15.39
C GLY A 147 -11.34 14.73 -13.90
N ILE A 148 -10.31 15.18 -13.16
CA ILE A 148 -10.41 15.41 -11.71
C ILE A 148 -11.05 16.78 -11.44
N MET A 149 -12.12 16.77 -10.65
CA MET A 149 -12.95 17.94 -10.33
C MET A 149 -12.84 18.36 -8.86
N GLU A 150 -13.35 19.55 -8.52
CA GLU A 150 -13.37 20.09 -7.14
C GLU A 150 -14.13 19.18 -6.16
N SER A 151 -15.16 18.48 -6.65
CA SER A 151 -15.91 17.48 -5.88
C SER A 151 -15.02 16.33 -5.44
N ASP A 152 -14.10 15.88 -6.29
CA ASP A 152 -13.17 14.79 -6.00
C ASP A 152 -12.18 15.23 -4.90
N VAL A 153 -11.69 16.48 -4.97
CA VAL A 153 -10.81 17.08 -3.95
C VAL A 153 -11.53 17.24 -2.62
N THR A 154 -12.80 17.65 -2.65
CA THR A 154 -13.61 17.77 -1.43
C THR A 154 -13.84 16.42 -0.77
N LEU A 155 -14.09 15.38 -1.57
CA LEU A 155 -14.22 14.00 -1.08
C LEU A 155 -12.88 13.48 -0.53
N ALA A 156 -11.77 13.79 -1.19
CA ALA A 156 -10.44 13.41 -0.74
C ALA A 156 -10.11 13.99 0.64
N ASP A 157 -10.41 15.28 0.83
CA ASP A 157 -10.22 15.98 2.09
C ASP A 157 -11.06 15.38 3.23
N ALA A 158 -12.35 15.17 2.99
CA ALA A 158 -13.24 14.59 3.99
C ALA A 158 -12.85 13.15 4.40
N SER A 159 -12.25 12.38 3.47
CA SER A 159 -11.90 10.98 3.69
C SER A 159 -10.42 10.73 4.01
N ARG A 160 -9.58 11.76 3.96
CA ARG A 160 -8.11 11.68 4.03
C ARG A 160 -7.55 10.73 2.96
N ALA A 161 -7.98 10.92 1.72
CA ALA A 161 -7.57 10.13 0.57
C ALA A 161 -6.62 10.90 -0.35
N ILE A 162 -5.78 10.18 -1.07
CA ILE A 162 -5.03 10.70 -2.21
C ILE A 162 -5.83 10.53 -3.51
N ILE A 163 -5.58 11.40 -4.49
CA ILE A 163 -6.25 11.31 -5.80
C ILE A 163 -5.26 10.78 -6.83
N ILE A 164 -5.65 9.71 -7.51
CA ILE A 164 -4.89 9.09 -8.60
C ILE A 164 -5.67 9.26 -9.90
N GLY A 165 -5.05 9.94 -10.87
CA GLY A 165 -5.56 10.10 -12.23
C GLY A 165 -4.78 9.23 -13.22
N PHE A 166 -5.44 8.37 -13.97
CA PHE A 166 -4.85 7.63 -15.09
C PHE A 166 -5.31 8.23 -16.43
N ASN A 167 -4.36 8.73 -17.23
CA ASN A 167 -4.63 9.44 -18.48
C ASN A 167 -5.61 10.63 -18.36
N VAL A 168 -5.72 11.20 -17.16
CA VAL A 168 -6.58 12.36 -16.88
C VAL A 168 -5.80 13.41 -16.09
N ILE A 169 -6.25 14.66 -16.23
CA ILE A 169 -5.66 15.81 -15.55
C ILE A 169 -6.70 16.48 -14.63
N PRO A 170 -6.25 17.17 -13.56
CA PRO A 170 -7.13 18.00 -12.76
C PRO A 170 -7.48 19.30 -13.49
N SER A 171 -8.72 19.74 -13.29
CA SER A 171 -9.14 21.09 -13.67
C SER A 171 -8.35 22.14 -12.88
N GLY A 172 -8.22 23.36 -13.42
CA GLY A 172 -7.47 24.44 -12.76
C GLY A 172 -7.97 24.74 -11.35
N LYS A 173 -9.30 24.74 -11.15
CA LYS A 173 -9.91 24.92 -9.83
C LYS A 173 -9.64 23.77 -8.87
N ALA A 174 -9.70 22.52 -9.36
CA ALA A 174 -9.38 21.34 -8.54
C ALA A 174 -7.92 21.38 -8.06
N ARG A 175 -6.97 21.78 -8.93
CA ARG A 175 -5.56 21.93 -8.55
C ARG A 175 -5.36 22.98 -7.46
N GLN A 176 -5.95 24.16 -7.62
CA GLN A 176 -5.86 25.24 -6.62
C GLN A 176 -6.45 24.80 -5.27
N LEU A 177 -7.61 24.13 -5.30
CA LEU A 177 -8.25 23.63 -4.08
C LEU A 177 -7.41 22.55 -3.39
N ALA A 178 -6.77 21.68 -4.17
CA ALA A 178 -5.91 20.63 -3.63
C ALA A 178 -4.66 21.20 -2.98
N GLU A 179 -4.01 22.19 -3.59
CA GLU A 179 -2.87 22.91 -3.00
C GLU A 179 -3.29 23.62 -1.69
N GLN A 180 -4.44 24.28 -1.68
CA GLN A 180 -4.95 24.97 -0.49
C GLN A 180 -5.21 24.02 0.69
N ARG A 181 -5.72 22.82 0.39
CA ARG A 181 -6.08 21.80 1.41
C ARG A 181 -4.97 20.79 1.70
N GLY A 182 -3.83 20.87 0.99
CA GLY A 182 -2.76 19.90 1.10
C GLY A 182 -3.14 18.50 0.62
N ILE A 183 -4.06 18.40 -0.34
CA ILE A 183 -4.48 17.13 -0.95
C ILE A 183 -3.53 16.76 -2.08
N GLU A 184 -2.99 15.56 -2.02
CA GLU A 184 -2.08 15.06 -3.05
C GLU A 184 -2.85 14.55 -4.28
N ILE A 185 -2.50 15.09 -5.45
CA ILE A 185 -2.99 14.63 -6.74
C ILE A 185 -1.81 14.09 -7.54
N ARG A 186 -1.87 12.82 -7.93
CA ARG A 186 -0.88 12.19 -8.82
C ARG A 186 -1.54 11.74 -10.11
N THR A 187 -0.92 12.09 -11.24
CA THR A 187 -1.38 11.70 -12.57
C THR A 187 -0.37 10.77 -13.21
N TYR A 188 -0.85 9.70 -13.83
CA TYR A 188 -0.03 8.64 -14.42
C TYR A 188 -0.52 8.31 -15.82
N GLN A 189 0.39 7.76 -16.61
CA GLN A 189 0.11 7.20 -17.94
C GLN A 189 0.42 5.70 -18.01
N VAL A 190 1.13 5.16 -17.02
CA VAL A 190 1.53 3.75 -16.93
C VAL A 190 0.98 3.17 -15.63
N ILE A 191 0.36 2.00 -15.71
CA ILE A 191 -0.30 1.35 -14.56
C ILE A 191 0.73 0.91 -13.51
N TYR A 192 1.90 0.42 -13.94
CA TYR A 192 2.95 -0.06 -13.03
C TYR A 192 3.50 1.05 -12.12
N ASP A 193 3.61 2.27 -12.62
CA ASP A 193 4.05 3.42 -11.82
C ASP A 193 3.11 3.70 -10.65
N ILE A 194 1.79 3.52 -10.86
CA ILE A 194 0.79 3.64 -9.79
C ILE A 194 1.04 2.58 -8.72
N THR A 195 1.19 1.32 -9.13
CA THR A 195 1.38 0.22 -8.18
C THR A 195 2.69 0.34 -7.42
N ASP A 196 3.76 0.80 -8.07
CA ASP A 196 5.07 0.97 -7.45
C ASP A 196 5.09 2.13 -6.44
N ASP A 197 4.47 3.26 -6.77
CA ASP A 197 4.36 4.37 -5.84
C ASP A 197 3.46 4.03 -4.65
N LEU A 198 2.37 3.28 -4.87
CA LEU A 198 1.54 2.78 -3.78
C LEU A 198 2.27 1.77 -2.89
N LYS A 199 3.11 0.90 -3.46
CA LYS A 199 3.98 0.02 -2.68
C LYS A 199 4.95 0.81 -1.83
N LYS A 200 5.67 1.78 -2.39
CA LYS A 200 6.60 2.65 -1.63
C LYS A 200 5.88 3.42 -0.51
N ALA A 201 4.68 3.93 -0.78
CA ALA A 201 3.87 4.58 0.24
C ALA A 201 3.50 3.61 1.36
N ALA A 202 3.11 2.38 1.01
CA ALA A 202 2.81 1.33 1.98
C ALA A 202 4.05 0.91 2.79
N GLU A 203 5.21 0.77 2.17
CA GLU A 203 6.50 0.52 2.83
C GLU A 203 6.86 1.62 3.83
N GLY A 204 6.64 2.89 3.46
CA GLY A 204 6.85 4.03 4.35
C GLY A 204 5.94 4.02 5.58
N LEU A 205 4.85 3.26 5.56
CA LEU A 205 3.94 3.09 6.68
C LEU A 205 4.23 1.86 7.54
N LEU A 206 5.07 0.92 7.07
CA LEU A 206 5.48 -0.26 7.82
C LEU A 206 6.39 0.13 8.99
N ALA A 207 6.25 -0.56 10.12
CA ALA A 207 7.21 -0.44 11.20
C ALA A 207 8.58 -1.02 10.73
N PRO A 208 9.70 -0.35 11.04
CA PRO A 208 11.02 -0.89 10.71
C PRO A 208 11.25 -2.22 11.44
N GLU A 209 11.94 -3.15 10.78
CA GLU A 209 12.37 -4.41 11.37
C GLU A 209 13.62 -4.15 12.22
N ILE A 210 13.63 -4.59 13.47
CA ILE A 210 14.81 -4.52 14.32
C ILE A 210 15.69 -5.73 14.01
N ARG A 211 16.87 -5.50 13.45
CA ARG A 211 17.89 -6.55 13.22
C ARG A 211 19.07 -6.38 14.15
N GLU A 212 19.66 -7.50 14.53
CA GLU A 212 20.92 -7.50 15.26
C GLU A 212 22.08 -7.46 14.27
N GLU A 213 22.94 -6.46 14.41
CA GLU A 213 24.20 -6.36 13.69
C GLU A 213 25.33 -6.67 14.67
N VAL A 214 26.01 -7.80 14.45
CA VAL A 214 27.18 -8.20 15.24
C VAL A 214 28.35 -7.28 14.89
N LEU A 215 28.93 -6.67 15.91
CA LEU A 215 30.06 -5.74 15.81
C LEU A 215 31.40 -6.46 15.99
N GLY A 216 31.44 -7.52 16.80
CA GLY A 216 32.64 -8.31 17.03
C GLY A 216 32.51 -9.26 18.21
N HIS A 217 33.54 -10.07 18.43
CA HIS A 217 33.58 -11.05 19.51
C HIS A 217 34.85 -10.89 20.34
N ALA A 218 34.74 -11.22 21.63
CA ALA A 218 35.87 -11.26 22.54
C ALA A 218 35.82 -12.50 23.42
N GLU A 219 36.95 -13.20 23.50
CA GLU A 219 37.09 -14.40 24.33
C GLU A 219 37.56 -14.01 25.73
N VAL A 220 36.90 -14.54 26.76
CA VAL A 220 37.28 -14.34 28.16
C VAL A 220 38.46 -15.26 28.50
N ARG A 221 39.61 -14.67 28.79
CA ARG A 221 40.83 -15.40 29.15
C ARG A 221 41.09 -15.48 30.64
N ALA A 222 40.61 -14.50 31.41
CA ALA A 222 40.76 -14.44 32.85
C ALA A 222 39.56 -13.75 33.47
N VAL A 223 39.17 -14.14 34.69
CA VAL A 223 38.09 -13.47 35.43
C VAL A 223 38.61 -12.95 36.77
N PHE A 224 38.57 -11.64 36.96
CA PHE A 224 39.02 -10.98 38.18
C PHE A 224 37.82 -10.64 39.06
N LYS A 225 37.79 -11.16 40.28
CA LYS A 225 36.76 -10.84 41.27
C LYS A 225 37.26 -9.74 42.19
N ILE A 226 36.63 -8.58 42.15
CA ILE A 226 37.00 -7.42 42.98
C ILE A 226 35.88 -7.14 43.97
N SER A 227 36.21 -7.11 45.26
CA SER A 227 35.27 -6.79 46.33
C SER A 227 34.59 -5.44 46.06
N LYS A 228 33.25 -5.40 46.15
CA LYS A 228 32.37 -4.24 45.86
C LYS A 228 32.19 -3.85 44.38
N VAL A 229 33.03 -4.35 43.47
CA VAL A 229 32.91 -4.05 42.03
C VAL A 229 32.28 -5.21 41.25
N GLY A 230 32.44 -6.46 41.69
CA GLY A 230 31.91 -7.64 41.00
C GLY A 230 32.96 -8.34 40.14
N SER A 231 32.52 -9.13 39.16
CA SER A 231 33.38 -9.84 38.22
C SER A 231 33.80 -8.93 37.06
N ILE A 232 35.10 -8.90 36.77
CA ILE A 232 35.66 -8.23 35.59
C ILE A 232 36.28 -9.30 34.68
N ALA A 233 35.81 -9.36 33.45
CA ALA A 233 36.34 -10.25 32.44
C ALA A 233 37.56 -9.61 31.76
N GLY A 234 38.71 -10.28 31.86
CA GLY A 234 39.88 -10.02 31.02
C GLY A 234 39.69 -10.73 29.69
N CYS A 235 39.48 -9.94 28.64
CA CYS A 235 39.05 -10.39 27.33
C CYS A 235 40.09 -10.09 26.25
N TYR A 236 40.13 -10.94 25.23
CA TYR A 236 40.88 -10.72 24.00
C TYR A 236 39.92 -10.63 22.83
N VAL A 237 39.95 -9.52 22.08
CA VAL A 237 39.03 -9.33 20.94
C VAL A 237 39.50 -10.20 19.77
N THR A 238 38.71 -11.20 19.41
CA THR A 238 39.02 -12.18 18.36
C THR A 238 38.71 -11.66 16.96
N ASP A 239 37.65 -10.87 16.84
CA ASP A 239 37.21 -10.27 15.59
C ASP A 239 36.33 -9.05 15.83
N GLY A 240 36.20 -8.22 14.79
CA GLY A 240 35.41 -7.00 14.83
C GLY A 240 35.86 -5.97 15.88
N THR A 241 34.90 -5.33 16.51
CA THR A 241 35.14 -4.29 17.52
C THR A 241 34.12 -4.40 18.64
N VAL A 242 34.60 -4.27 19.88
CA VAL A 242 33.75 -4.18 21.07
C VAL A 242 33.56 -2.72 21.43
N GLN A 243 32.31 -2.26 21.44
CA GLN A 243 31.94 -0.90 21.78
C GLN A 243 31.27 -0.85 23.15
N ARG A 244 31.54 0.21 23.92
CA ARG A 244 31.01 0.36 25.28
C ARG A 244 29.49 0.43 25.34
N ASP A 245 28.87 1.10 24.37
CA ASP A 245 27.44 1.39 24.35
C ASP A 245 26.60 0.31 23.65
N ALA A 246 27.25 -0.75 23.15
CA ALA A 246 26.60 -1.86 22.47
C ALA A 246 26.02 -2.89 23.46
N LEU A 247 25.18 -3.78 22.93
CA LEU A 247 24.66 -4.92 23.67
C LEU A 247 25.69 -6.06 23.66
N ILE A 248 25.71 -6.82 24.74
CA ILE A 248 26.57 -7.98 24.94
C ILE A 248 25.70 -9.21 25.14
N ARG A 249 26.07 -10.25 24.41
CA ARG A 249 25.58 -11.62 24.58
C ARG A 249 26.74 -12.49 25.01
N VAL A 250 26.51 -13.29 26.05
CA VAL A 250 27.49 -14.22 26.59
C VAL A 250 27.15 -15.60 26.10
N THR A 251 28.12 -16.25 25.47
CA THR A 251 27.99 -17.60 24.91
C THR A 251 29.02 -18.51 25.56
N ARG A 252 28.59 -19.68 26.04
CA ARG A 252 29.43 -20.69 26.67
C ARG A 252 29.27 -22.00 25.92
N ASN A 253 30.34 -22.54 25.36
CA ASN A 253 30.31 -23.76 24.53
C ASN A 253 29.27 -23.70 23.39
N GLY A 254 29.11 -22.53 22.76
CA GLY A 254 28.13 -22.31 21.69
C GLY A 254 26.68 -22.11 22.14
N VAL A 255 26.40 -22.11 23.44
CA VAL A 255 25.06 -21.86 24.00
C VAL A 255 25.00 -20.47 24.62
N VAL A 256 23.97 -19.69 24.28
CA VAL A 256 23.73 -18.38 24.89
C VAL A 256 23.34 -18.57 26.35
N VAL A 257 24.16 -18.06 27.26
CA VAL A 257 23.92 -18.12 28.71
C VAL A 257 23.34 -16.82 29.28
N GLU A 258 23.60 -15.70 28.59
CA GLU A 258 23.06 -14.38 28.96
C GLU A 258 23.00 -13.50 27.70
N HIS A 259 22.01 -12.59 27.62
CA HIS A 259 21.78 -11.76 26.43
C HIS A 259 21.22 -10.39 26.79
N ASP A 260 21.23 -9.45 25.83
CA ASP A 260 20.69 -8.09 25.98
C ASP A 260 21.29 -7.29 27.16
N ARG A 261 22.55 -7.57 27.52
CA ARG A 261 23.27 -6.82 28.57
C ARG A 261 24.05 -5.66 28.00
N ARG A 262 24.40 -4.68 28.83
CA ARG A 262 25.29 -3.57 28.47
C ARG A 262 26.60 -3.67 29.25
N LEU A 263 27.65 -3.06 28.72
CA LEU A 263 28.89 -2.91 29.48
C LEU A 263 28.76 -1.76 30.48
N ALA A 264 28.96 -2.07 31.77
CA ALA A 264 29.12 -1.05 32.79
C ALA A 264 30.47 -0.30 32.61
N GLN A 265 31.51 -1.05 32.26
CA GLN A 265 32.85 -0.52 31.98
C GLN A 265 33.54 -1.30 30.86
N LEU A 266 34.25 -0.55 30.02
CA LEU A 266 35.18 -1.07 29.02
C LEU A 266 36.51 -0.36 29.23
N LYS A 267 37.55 -1.12 29.54
CA LYS A 267 38.90 -0.59 29.80
C LYS A 267 39.93 -1.27 28.92
N ARG A 268 40.89 -0.51 28.42
CA ARG A 268 42.10 -1.04 27.80
C ARG A 268 43.25 -0.81 28.77
N VAL A 269 43.80 -1.89 29.31
CA VAL A 269 44.79 -1.84 30.39
C VAL A 269 44.22 -1.11 31.63
N LYS A 270 44.52 0.17 31.83
CA LYS A 270 44.01 0.98 32.95
C LYS A 270 43.06 2.09 32.53
N ASP A 271 42.95 2.38 31.24
CA ASP A 271 42.21 3.52 30.71
C ASP A 271 40.81 3.12 30.23
N ASP A 272 39.82 3.97 30.49
CA ASP A 272 38.48 3.81 29.93
C ASP A 272 38.52 3.97 28.39
N ALA A 273 37.94 3.00 27.70
CA ALA A 273 37.88 2.95 26.25
C ALA A 273 36.44 3.06 25.76
N LYS A 274 36.24 3.77 24.64
CA LYS A 274 34.95 3.80 23.93
C LYS A 274 34.77 2.56 23.04
N GLU A 275 35.86 2.12 22.41
CA GLU A 275 35.91 0.93 21.58
C GLU A 275 37.25 0.21 21.71
N VAL A 276 37.24 -1.11 21.52
CA VAL A 276 38.44 -1.96 21.45
C VAL A 276 38.31 -2.87 20.23
N ARG A 277 39.29 -2.82 19.34
CA ARG A 277 39.32 -3.56 18.06
C ARG A 277 40.02 -4.91 18.20
N THR A 278 39.85 -5.76 17.20
CA THR A 278 40.53 -7.05 17.05
C THR A 278 42.02 -7.01 17.40
N GLY A 279 42.48 -8.05 18.08
CA GLY A 279 43.89 -8.27 18.40
C GLY A 279 44.36 -7.58 19.67
N MET A 280 43.47 -6.84 20.36
CA MET A 280 43.77 -6.14 21.61
C MET A 280 43.14 -6.82 22.83
N GLU A 281 43.80 -6.66 23.96
CA GLU A 281 43.28 -7.05 25.27
C GLU A 281 42.48 -5.91 25.91
N CYS A 282 41.42 -6.27 26.61
CA CYS A 282 40.58 -5.33 27.34
C CYS A 282 39.93 -5.97 28.57
N GLY A 283 39.56 -5.12 29.53
CA GLY A 283 38.76 -5.47 30.68
C GLY A 283 37.32 -5.04 30.46
N MET A 284 36.38 -5.96 30.65
CA MET A 284 34.95 -5.71 30.52
C MET A 284 34.23 -6.01 31.82
N LYS A 285 33.36 -5.10 32.25
CA LYS A 285 32.39 -5.35 33.30
C LYS A 285 31.00 -5.29 32.69
N ILE A 286 30.26 -6.40 32.77
CA ILE A 286 28.88 -6.49 32.30
C ILE A 286 27.95 -5.97 33.40
N ASP A 287 26.97 -5.14 33.02
CA ASP A 287 26.01 -4.61 33.97
C ASP A 287 25.01 -5.69 34.43
N GLY A 288 24.88 -5.85 35.74
CA GLY A 288 23.96 -6.80 36.36
C GLY A 288 24.24 -8.29 36.08
N TYR A 289 25.44 -8.66 35.63
CA TYR A 289 25.82 -10.06 35.38
C TYR A 289 27.26 -10.36 35.81
N ASP A 290 27.41 -11.29 36.77
CA ASP A 290 28.70 -11.65 37.38
C ASP A 290 29.15 -13.10 37.13
N ASP A 291 28.32 -13.99 36.54
CA ASP A 291 28.66 -15.39 36.22
C ASP A 291 29.44 -15.53 34.90
N ILE A 292 30.53 -14.78 34.79
CA ILE A 292 31.47 -14.89 33.66
C ILE A 292 32.54 -15.93 34.02
N LYS A 293 32.87 -16.80 33.07
CA LYS A 293 33.90 -17.84 33.20
C LYS A 293 34.93 -17.72 32.08
N GLU A 294 36.12 -18.25 32.36
CA GLU A 294 37.16 -18.39 31.35
C GLU A 294 36.68 -19.34 30.24
N GLY A 295 36.95 -18.96 28.98
CA GLY A 295 36.42 -19.64 27.79
C GLY A 295 35.03 -19.19 27.34
N ASP A 296 34.37 -18.28 28.07
CA ASP A 296 33.15 -17.64 27.57
C ASP A 296 33.49 -16.70 26.39
N VAL A 297 32.57 -16.60 25.43
CA VAL A 297 32.66 -15.68 24.29
C VAL A 297 31.63 -14.57 24.49
N LEU A 298 32.11 -13.33 24.47
CA LEU A 298 31.29 -12.12 24.50
C LEU A 298 31.07 -11.64 23.07
N GLU A 299 29.85 -11.79 22.58
CA GLU A 299 29.39 -11.26 21.30
C GLU A 299 28.84 -9.84 21.53
N CYS A 300 29.44 -8.86 20.86
CA CYS A 300 29.05 -7.47 20.90
C CYS A 300 28.18 -7.17 19.68
N TYR A 301 26.97 -6.67 19.88
CA TYR A 301 26.01 -6.38 18.80
C TYR A 301 25.20 -5.12 19.08
N LYS A 302 24.61 -4.55 18.04
CA LYS A 302 23.65 -3.44 18.13
C LYS A 302 22.34 -3.82 17.46
N LYS A 303 21.24 -3.27 17.96
CA LYS A 303 19.92 -3.37 17.32
C LYS A 303 19.80 -2.21 16.33
N VAL A 304 19.64 -2.52 15.05
CA VAL A 304 19.52 -1.55 13.95
C VAL A 304 18.12 -1.65 13.36
N GLU A 305 17.49 -0.49 13.17
CA GLU A 305 16.21 -0.38 12.48
C GLU A 305 16.44 -0.46 10.96
N VAL A 306 15.89 -1.50 10.33
CA VAL A 306 15.94 -1.72 8.88
C VAL A 306 14.56 -1.48 8.31
N LYS A 307 14.45 -0.60 7.31
CA LYS A 307 13.19 -0.36 6.60
C LYS A 307 12.76 -1.63 5.89
N ARG A 308 11.49 -2.02 6.08
CA ARG A 308 10.89 -3.17 5.39
C ARG A 308 10.43 -2.79 3.99
N THR A 309 10.59 -3.71 3.05
CA THR A 309 10.10 -3.58 1.68
C THR A 309 9.01 -4.61 1.40
N LEU A 310 8.13 -4.31 0.44
CA LEU A 310 6.98 -5.13 0.03
C LEU A 310 7.24 -5.91 -1.26
#